data_AF-A0A968TS07-F1
#
_entry.id   AF-A0A968TS07-F1
#
_cell.length_a   1.000
_cell.length_b   1.000
_cell.length_c   1.000
_cell.angle_alpha   90.00
_cell.angle_beta   90.00
_cell.angle_gamma   90.00
#
_symmetry.space_group_name_H-M   'P 1'
#
loop_
_entity.id
_entity.type
_entity.pdbx_description
1 polymer ?
#
loop_
_entity_poly.entity_id
_entity_poly.type
_entity_poly.pdbx_seq_one_letter_code
_entity_poly.pdbx_strand_id
1 'polypeptide(L)' 'MTHAPEPEKTDVGLAAIGLALPSLALPVEELARLRGEDPAKYTLGLGCLEMALCPPETGVVD' A
#
# COMPACT_ATOMS: atom_id res chain seq x y z
N MET A 1 4.94 -52.43 8.33
CA MET A 1 4.52 -51.12 7.82
C MET A 1 5.31 -50.08 8.59
N THR A 2 6.38 -49.54 8.01
CA THR A 2 7.21 -48.50 8.63
C THR A 2 6.51 -47.15 8.49
N HIS A 3 6.20 -46.52 9.62
CA HIS A 3 5.66 -45.17 9.67
C HIS A 3 6.76 -44.21 9.18
N ALA A 4 6.51 -43.45 8.12
CA ALA A 4 7.40 -42.37 7.71
C ALA A 4 7.35 -41.27 8.78
N PRO A 5 8.47 -40.65 9.16
CA PRO A 5 8.45 -39.55 10.13
C PRO A 5 7.63 -38.39 9.56
N GLU A 6 6.71 -37.86 10.37
CA GLU A 6 5.98 -36.63 10.02
C GLU A 6 6.96 -35.47 9.88
N PRO A 7 6.77 -34.56 8.91
CA PRO A 7 7.66 -33.42 8.72
C PRO A 7 7.67 -32.55 9.98
N GLU A 8 8.86 -32.15 10.40
CA GLU A 8 9.07 -31.24 11.54
C GLU A 8 8.31 -29.93 11.29
N LYS A 9 7.44 -29.56 12.23
CA LYS A 9 6.56 -28.40 12.10
C LYS A 9 7.38 -27.13 12.32
N THR A 10 7.86 -26.50 11.25
CA THR A 10 8.62 -25.26 11.31
C THR A 10 7.69 -24.09 11.66
N ASP A 11 7.91 -23.45 12.79
CA ASP A 11 7.14 -22.28 13.23
C ASP A 11 7.68 -21.02 12.53
N VAL A 12 7.35 -20.87 11.24
CA VAL A 12 7.84 -19.79 10.38
C VAL A 12 6.66 -18.96 9.89
N GLY A 13 6.74 -17.66 10.14
CA GLY A 13 5.74 -16.68 9.73
C GLY A 13 6.18 -15.26 10.02
N LEU A 14 5.28 -14.31 9.76
CA LEU A 14 5.50 -12.91 10.11
C LEU A 14 5.31 -12.75 11.62
N ALA A 15 6.39 -12.45 12.34
CA ALA A 15 6.30 -12.17 13.77
C ALA A 15 5.59 -10.84 14.06
N ALA A 16 5.80 -9.83 13.18
CA ALA A 16 5.15 -8.52 13.23
C ALA A 16 5.30 -7.78 11.88
N ILE A 17 4.44 -6.80 11.62
CA ILE A 17 4.52 -5.87 10.48
C ILE A 17 4.21 -4.46 10.97
N GLY A 18 5.01 -3.48 10.54
CA GLY A 18 4.73 -2.05 10.72
C GLY A 18 4.41 -1.39 9.38
N LEU A 19 3.59 -0.34 9.42
CA LEU A 19 3.26 0.48 8.27
C LEU A 19 3.48 1.96 8.61
N ALA A 20 4.29 2.64 7.81
CA ALA A 20 4.45 4.07 7.83
C ALA A 20 4.04 4.63 6.47
N LEU A 21 3.26 5.71 6.48
CA LEU A 21 2.83 6.44 5.29
C LEU A 21 3.35 7.87 5.38
N PRO A 22 3.60 8.54 4.24
CA PRO A 22 3.89 9.98 4.22
C PRO A 22 2.79 10.79 4.93
N SER A 23 3.16 11.96 5.46
CA SER A 23 2.27 12.80 6.25
C SER A 23 1.24 13.59 5.43
N LEU A 24 1.36 13.60 4.11
CA LEU A 24 0.50 14.35 3.20
C LEU A 24 -0.28 13.39 2.27
N ALA A 25 -1.51 13.78 1.96
CA ALA A 25 -2.38 13.06 1.02
C ALA A 25 -3.08 14.06 0.06
N LEU A 26 -3.25 13.65 -1.18
CA LEU A 26 -4.00 14.38 -2.21
C LEU A 26 -5.25 13.58 -2.62
N PRO A 27 -6.46 14.15 -2.49
CA PRO A 27 -7.66 13.56 -3.07
C PRO A 27 -7.53 13.42 -4.59
N VAL A 28 -7.77 12.22 -5.14
CA VAL A 28 -7.55 12.00 -6.58
C VAL A 28 -8.55 12.74 -7.45
N GLU A 29 -9.72 13.11 -6.93
CA GLU A 29 -10.68 14.00 -7.61
C GLU A 29 -10.09 15.39 -7.86
N GLU A 30 -9.31 15.91 -6.91
CA GLU A 30 -8.62 17.18 -7.07
C GLU A 30 -7.49 17.06 -8.09
N LEU A 31 -6.75 15.94 -8.08
CA LEU A 31 -5.78 15.64 -9.13
C LEU A 31 -6.46 15.60 -10.51
N ALA A 32 -7.63 14.99 -10.64
CA ALA A 32 -8.38 14.95 -11.91
C ALA A 32 -8.73 16.36 -12.39
N ARG A 33 -9.26 17.20 -11.50
CA ARG A 33 -9.60 18.59 -11.81
C ARG A 33 -8.39 19.39 -12.27
N LEU A 34 -7.26 19.29 -11.56
CA LEU A 34 -6.00 19.97 -11.91
C LEU A 34 -5.44 19.51 -13.25
N ARG A 35 -5.75 18.28 -13.68
CA ARG A 35 -5.29 17.68 -14.94
C ARG A 35 -6.30 17.80 -16.08
N GLY A 36 -7.51 18.31 -15.82
CA GLY A 36 -8.58 18.37 -16.82
C GLY A 36 -9.15 17.00 -17.19
N GLU A 37 -9.12 16.05 -16.26
CA GLU A 37 -9.58 14.68 -16.43
C GLU A 37 -10.94 14.47 -15.73
N ASP A 38 -11.71 13.50 -16.21
CA ASP A 38 -12.93 13.08 -15.51
C ASP A 38 -12.56 12.42 -14.15
N PRO A 39 -13.06 12.91 -13.00
CA PRO A 39 -12.81 12.30 -11.70
C PRO A 39 -13.11 10.79 -11.63
N ALA A 40 -14.13 10.32 -12.37
CA ALA A 40 -14.51 8.91 -12.40
C ALA A 40 -13.41 8.00 -12.97
N LYS A 41 -12.50 8.54 -13.80
CA LYS A 41 -11.32 7.83 -14.29
C LYS A 41 -10.48 7.28 -13.14
N TYR A 42 -10.35 8.05 -12.06
CA TYR A 42 -9.54 7.67 -10.90
C TYR A 42 -10.35 6.99 -9.80
N THR A 43 -11.54 7.52 -9.48
CA THR A 43 -12.35 6.98 -8.37
C THR A 43 -13.05 5.67 -8.71
N LEU A 44 -13.47 5.48 -9.96
CA LEU A 44 -14.12 4.25 -10.43
C LEU A 44 -13.18 3.42 -11.29
N GLY A 45 -12.49 4.04 -12.24
CA GLY A 45 -11.60 3.35 -13.18
C GLY A 45 -10.40 2.69 -12.50
N LEU A 46 -9.83 3.34 -11.48
CA LEU A 46 -8.70 2.81 -10.71
C LEU A 46 -9.07 2.39 -9.28
N GLY A 47 -10.23 2.81 -8.78
CA GLY A 47 -10.65 2.56 -7.40
C GLY A 47 -9.84 3.35 -6.37
N CYS A 48 -9.18 4.44 -6.79
CA CYS A 48 -8.36 5.27 -5.90
C CYS A 48 -9.19 6.37 -5.24
N LEU A 49 -8.86 6.70 -4.00
CA LEU A 49 -9.51 7.79 -3.25
C LEU A 49 -8.52 8.92 -2.98
N GLU A 50 -7.35 8.56 -2.46
CA GLU A 50 -6.28 9.49 -2.13
C GLU A 50 -4.93 8.92 -2.54
N MET A 51 -3.95 9.80 -2.76
CA MET A 51 -2.57 9.44 -3.04
C MET A 51 -1.66 10.08 -2.00
N ALA A 52 -0.85 9.26 -1.31
CA ALA A 52 0.15 9.77 -0.38
C ALA A 52 1.24 10.53 -1.12
N LEU A 53 1.71 11.62 -0.52
CA LEU A 53 2.75 12.50 -1.06
C LEU A 53 3.89 12.64 -0.07
N CYS A 54 5.12 12.44 -0.52
CA CYS A 54 6.29 12.76 0.27
C CYS A 54 6.54 14.28 0.26
N PRO A 55 6.56 14.96 1.41
CA PRO A 55 7.15 16.29 1.48
C PRO A 55 8.66 16.22 1.16
N PRO A 56 9.32 17.35 0.86
CA PRO A 56 10.74 17.37 0.48
C PRO A 56 11.69 16.64 1.44
N GLU A 57 11.33 16.62 2.72
CA GLU A 57 12.13 16.02 3.80
C GLU A 57 11.76 14.56 4.09
N THR A 58 10.94 13.92 3.26
CA THR A 58 10.55 12.50 3.39
C THR A 58 11.01 11.70 2.19
N GLY A 59 11.88 10.73 2.44
CA GLY A 59 12.44 9.78 1.51
C GLY A 59 12.33 8.35 2.03
N VAL A 60 13.22 7.47 1.57
CA VAL A 60 13.14 6.02 1.85
C VAL A 60 13.68 5.66 3.24
N VAL A 61 14.61 6.45 3.76
CA VAL A 61 15.34 6.17 5.01
C VAL A 61 14.83 6.97 6.21
N ASP A 62 13.92 7.91 5.96
CA ASP A 62 13.43 8.87 6.95
C ASP A 62 12.30 8.29 7.82
#